data_AF-A0A6B2XDP2-F1
#
_entry.id   AF-A0A6B2XDP2-F1
#
_cell.length_a   1.000
_cell.length_b   1.000
_cell.length_c   1.000
_cell.angle_alpha   90.00
_cell.angle_beta   90.00
_cell.angle_gamma   90.00
#
_symmetry.space_group_name_H-M   'P 1'
#
loop_
_entity.id
_entity.type
_entity.pdbx_description
1 polymer ?
#
loop_
_entity_poly.entity_id
_entity_poly.type
_entity_poly.pdbx_seq_one_letter_code
_entity_poly.pdbx_strand_id
1 'polypeptide(L)' 'MTPPTTDAHVRLDIHPSHASAVTATLTGTRHDLAHPVLTAHGFEALDDHTLVMARIDHEEPTGPTGPPRP' A
#
# COMPACT_ATOMS: atom_id res chain seq x y z
N MET A 1 3.06 26.52 19.23
CA MET A 1 2.01 26.22 18.24
C MET A 1 2.03 24.72 18.03
N THR A 2 1.15 23.98 18.70
CA THR A 2 0.98 22.54 18.48
C THR A 2 0.36 22.37 17.09
N PRO A 3 0.93 21.52 16.20
CA PRO A 3 0.24 21.20 14.97
C PRO A 3 -1.14 20.63 15.35
N PRO A 4 -2.21 20.93 14.60
CA PRO A 4 -3.44 20.21 14.77
C PRO A 4 -3.09 18.73 14.58
N THR A 5 -3.19 17.94 15.64
CA THR A 5 -3.00 16.50 15.58
C THR A 5 -4.15 15.97 14.74
N THR A 6 -3.93 15.90 13.43
CA THR A 6 -4.82 15.18 12.53
C THR A 6 -4.74 13.73 12.93
N ASP A 7 -5.75 13.27 13.65
CA ASP A 7 -5.92 11.88 14.08
C ASP A 7 -6.33 11.00 12.89
N ALA A 8 -5.52 11.03 11.83
CA ALA A 8 -5.65 10.21 10.62
C ALA A 8 -4.45 9.27 10.55
N HIS A 9 -4.43 8.31 11.47
CA HIS A 9 -3.39 7.30 11.51
C HIS A 9 -3.64 6.22 10.46
N VAL A 10 -2.62 5.93 9.66
CA VAL A 10 -2.62 4.87 8.65
C VAL A 10 -1.47 3.91 8.97
N ARG A 11 -1.78 2.63 9.07
CA ARG A 11 -0.81 1.56 9.26
C ARG A 11 -0.68 0.79 7.95
N LEU A 12 0.50 0.82 7.35
CA LEU A 12 0.81 -0.03 6.20
C LEU A 12 1.42 -1.35 6.69
N ASP A 13 0.93 -2.45 6.12
CA ASP A 13 1.40 -3.81 6.38
C ASP A 13 1.46 -4.61 5.06
N ILE A 14 2.23 -5.70 5.03
CA ILE A 14 2.31 -6.56 3.84
C ILE A 14 1.12 -7.52 3.87
N HIS A 15 0.46 -7.69 2.73
CA HIS A 15 -0.68 -8.58 2.66
C HIS A 15 -0.23 -10.04 2.92
N PRO A 16 -0.80 -10.74 3.92
CA PRO A 16 -0.28 -12.04 4.38
C PRO A 16 -0.35 -13.12 3.31
N SER A 17 -1.33 -13.02 2.42
CA SER A 17 -1.50 -13.95 1.31
C SER A 17 -0.67 -13.57 0.09
N HIS A 18 -0.26 -12.32 -0.07
CA HIS A 18 0.33 -11.77 -1.29
C HIS A 18 1.46 -10.80 -0.91
N ALA A 19 2.71 -11.27 -0.92
CA ALA A 19 3.86 -10.43 -0.59
C ALA A 19 4.02 -9.20 -1.52
N SER A 20 3.45 -9.29 -2.73
CA SER A 20 3.37 -8.21 -3.73
C SER A 20 2.16 -7.29 -3.54
N ALA A 21 1.49 -7.31 -2.38
CA ALA A 21 0.42 -6.39 -2.05
C ALA A 21 0.65 -5.79 -0.66
N VAL A 22 0.26 -4.53 -0.49
CA VAL A 22 0.28 -3.81 0.78
C VAL A 22 -1.13 -3.49 1.21
N THR A 23 -1.38 -3.67 2.50
CA THR A 23 -2.65 -3.32 3.14
C THR A 23 -2.44 -2.06 3.96
N ALA A 24 -3.28 -1.05 3.77
CA ALA A 24 -3.34 0.17 4.54
C ALA A 24 -4.56 0.13 5.46
N THR A 25 -4.34 0.09 6.77
CA THR A 25 -5.40 0.12 7.78
C THR A 25 -5.49 1.50 8.41
N LEU A 26 -6.68 2.10 8.35
CA LEU A 26 -7.02 3.36 8.97
C LEU A 26 -7.31 3.14 10.45
N THR A 27 -6.41 3.59 11.32
CA THR A 27 -6.53 3.44 12.78
C THR A 27 -6.88 4.74 13.50
N GLY A 28 -6.93 5.86 12.77
CA GLY A 28 -7.34 7.16 13.30
C GLY A 28 -8.84 7.40 13.22
N THR A 29 -9.36 8.28 14.08
CA THR A 29 -10.76 8.75 14.07
C THR A 29 -11.12 9.58 12.84
N ARG A 30 -10.13 10.13 12.12
CA ARG A 30 -10.31 10.85 10.85
C ARG A 30 -10.00 9.98 9.63
N HIS A 31 -10.52 8.75 9.60
CA HIS A 31 -10.41 7.85 8.45
C HIS A 31 -11.00 8.48 7.17
N ASP A 32 -12.07 9.27 7.29
CA ASP A 32 -12.74 9.97 6.19
C ASP A 32 -11.79 10.91 5.41
N LEU A 33 -10.76 11.45 6.07
CA LEU A 33 -9.74 12.28 5.41
C LEU A 33 -8.65 11.45 4.74
N ALA A 34 -8.32 10.29 5.31
CA ALA A 34 -7.26 9.42 4.81
C ALA A 34 -7.73 8.54 3.64
N HIS A 35 -9.00 8.12 3.65
CA HIS A 35 -9.61 7.27 2.65
C HIS A 35 -9.48 7.85 1.22
N PRO A 36 -9.95 9.08 0.92
CA PRO A 36 -9.87 9.63 -0.43
C PRO A 36 -8.42 9.86 -0.89
N VAL A 37 -7.50 10.14 0.04
CA VAL A 37 -6.07 10.30 -0.27
C VAL A 37 -5.47 8.96 -0.70
N LEU A 38 -5.71 7.88 0.06
CA LEU A 38 -5.23 6.55 -0.29
C LEU A 38 -5.84 6.07 -1.61
N THR A 39 -7.14 6.30 -1.83
CA THR A 39 -7.78 5.99 -3.12
C THR A 39 -7.13 6.74 -4.28
N ALA A 40 -6.82 8.03 -4.11
CA ALA A 40 -6.13 8.82 -5.13
C ALA A 40 -4.71 8.31 -5.43
N HIS A 41 -4.06 7.66 -4.46
CA HIS A 41 -2.75 7.02 -4.66
C HIS A 41 -2.84 5.64 -5.34
N GLY A 42 -4.05 5.12 -5.57
CA GLY A 42 -4.27 3.81 -6.19
C GLY A 42 -4.50 2.67 -5.21
N PHE A 43 -4.82 2.98 -3.94
CA PHE A 43 -5.32 1.97 -3.01
C PHE A 43 -6.81 1.71 -3.31
N GLU A 44 -7.18 0.45 -3.41
CA GLU A 44 -8.56 0.02 -3.53
C GLU A 44 -9.15 -0.24 -2.14
N ALA A 45 -10.37 0.26 -1.90
CA ALA A 45 -11.06 0.04 -0.64
C ALA A 45 -11.50 -1.43 -0.52
N LEU A 46 -10.97 -2.13 0.48
CA LEU A 46 -11.42 -3.46 0.85
C LEU A 46 -12.57 -3.37 1.86
N ASP A 47 -12.45 -2.43 2.81
CA ASP A 47 -13.43 -2.10 3.83
C ASP A 47 -13.37 -0.61 4.16
N ASP A 48 -14.31 -0.14 4.98
CA ASP A 48 -14.40 1.26 5.44
C ASP A 48 -13.10 1.78 6.08
N HIS A 49 -12.35 0.88 6.72
CA HIS A 49 -11.09 1.16 7.41
C HIS A 49 -9.87 0.48 6.78
N THR A 50 -10.04 -0.26 5.69
CA THR A 50 -8.95 -1.06 5.11
C THR A 50 -8.90 -0.86 3.62
N LEU A 51 -7.73 -0.50 3.12
CA LEU A 51 -7.47 -0.38 1.70
C LEU A 51 -6.29 -1.27 1.33
N VAL A 52 -6.26 -1.75 0.10
CA VAL A 52 -5.21 -2.61 -0.42
C VAL A 52 -4.65 -2.03 -1.71
N MET A 53 -3.35 -2.15 -1.92
CA MET A 53 -2.70 -1.76 -3.16
C MET A 53 -1.75 -2.87 -3.58
N ALA A 54 -1.74 -3.20 -4.87
CA ALA A 54 -0.68 -4.02 -5.42
C ALA A 54 0.65 -3.26 -5.32
N ARG A 55 1.59 -3.81 -4.57
CA ARG A 55 2.97 -3.34 -4.58
C ARG A 55 3.53 -3.75 -5.92
N ILE A 56 3.69 -2.75 -6.80
CA ILE A 56 4.46 -2.90 -8.04
C ILE A 56 5.91 -3.07 -7.61
N ASP A 57 6.23 -4.25 -7.12
CA ASP A 57 7.58 -4.69 -6.87
C ASP A 57 8.17 -4.94 -8.25
N HIS A 58 8.48 -3.85 -8.94
CA HIS A 58 9.23 -3.87 -10.19
C HIS A 58 10.71 -4.09 -9.81
N GLU A 59 11.00 -5.25 -9.21
CA GLU A 59 12.23 -5.94 -9.51
C GLU A 59 11.91 -6.81 -10.71
N GLU A 60 12.21 -6.34 -11.92
CA GLU A 60 12.32 -7.25 -13.06
C GLU A 60 13.29 -8.35 -12.62
N PRO A 61 12.87 -9.62 -12.49
CA PRO A 61 13.83 -10.67 -12.28
C PRO A 61 14.66 -10.69 -13.56
N THR A 62 15.88 -10.14 -13.52
CA THR A 62 16.87 -10.40 -14.55
C THR A 62 17.20 -11.87 -14.40
N GLY A 63 16.36 -12.71 -15.01
CA GLY A 63 16.47 -14.16 -14.96
C GLY A 63 17.87 -14.57 -15.43
N PRO A 64 18.49 -15.56 -14.79
CA PRO A 64 19.81 -16.00 -15.21
C PRO A 64 19.73 -16.73 -16.56
N THR A 65 20.69 -16.40 -17.43
CA THR A 65 21.33 -17.33 -18.38
C THR A 65 20.51 -17.80 -19.58
N GLY A 66 20.61 -17.06 -20.68
CA GLY A 66 20.72 -17.70 -22.01
C GLY A 66 22.18 -18.13 -22.25
N PRO A 67 22.46 -19.33 -22.80
CA PRO A 67 23.84 -19.72 -23.10
C PRO A 67 24.45 -18.78 -24.16
N PRO A 68 25.78 -18.56 -24.15
CA PRO A 68 26.43 -17.83 -25.23
C PRO A 68 26.16 -18.58 -26.54
N ARG A 69 25.63 -17.85 -27.53
CA ARG A 69 25.39 -18.38 -28.88
C ARG A 69 26.76 -18.74 -29.50
N PRO A 70 26.83 -19.85 -30.26
CA PRO A 70 28.09 -20.38 -30.78
C PRO A 70 28.83 -19.43 -31.73
#